data_AF-A0A951L3F7-F1
#
_entry.id   AF-A0A951L3F7-F1
#
_cell.length_a   1.000
_cell.length_b   1.000
_cell.length_c   1.000
_cell.angle_alpha   90.00
_cell.angle_beta   90.00
_cell.angle_gamma   90.00
#
_symmetry.space_group_name_H-M   'P 1'
#
loop_
_entity.id
_entity.type
_entity.pdbx_description
1 polymer ?
#
loop_
_entity_poly.entity_id
_entity_poly.type
_entity_poly.pdbx_seq_one_letter_code
_entity_poly.pdbx_strand_id
1 'polypeptide(L)' 'MSENKTPQARPTASTSDAHMRMVELTASGDADQVEARLREALDEHGLQLFARIDHAAGARKADVELEPDVLLI' A
#
# COMPACT_ATOMS: atom_id res chain seq x y z
N MET A 1 44.74 24.37 29.48
CA MET A 1 44.18 23.79 28.25
C MET A 1 43.02 22.91 28.65
N SER A 2 41.78 23.37 28.47
CA SER A 2 40.57 22.57 28.66
C SER A 2 39.58 22.99 27.59
N GLU A 3 39.38 22.14 26.59
CA GLU A 3 38.44 22.38 25.51
C GLU A 3 37.02 22.06 25.99
N ASN A 4 36.17 23.08 25.98
CA ASN A 4 34.74 22.95 26.22
C ASN A 4 34.07 22.40 24.96
N LYS A 5 33.75 21.10 24.92
CA LYS A 5 33.09 20.48 23.78
C LYS A 5 31.57 20.53 23.96
N THR A 6 30.93 21.51 23.34
CA THR A 6 29.47 21.60 23.24
C THR A 6 28.90 20.34 22.58
N PRO A 7 27.88 19.67 23.14
CA PRO A 7 27.23 18.56 22.47
C PRO A 7 26.42 19.08 21.28
N GLN A 8 26.76 18.61 20.08
CA GLN A 8 25.98 18.88 18.87
C GLN A 8 24.70 18.02 18.95
N ALA A 9 23.53 18.66 18.99
CA ALA A 9 22.26 17.96 18.94
C ALA A 9 22.15 17.21 17.60
N ARG A 10 21.92 15.90 17.64
CA ARG A 10 21.56 15.11 16.46
C ARG A 10 20.23 15.65 15.92
N PRO A 11 20.10 15.97 14.62
CA PRO A 11 18.79 16.23 14.06
C PRO A 11 18.01 14.91 14.13
N THR A 12 17.05 14.82 15.05
CA THR A 12 15.96 13.85 14.94
C THR A 12 15.18 14.26 13.70
N ALA A 13 15.37 13.55 12.58
CA ALA A 13 14.46 13.65 11.47
C ALA A 13 13.07 13.30 12.01
N SER A 14 12.24 14.31 12.24
CA SER A 14 10.84 14.13 12.54
C SER A 14 10.23 13.50 11.31
N THR A 15 9.96 12.19 11.35
CA THR A 15 9.24 11.45 10.30
C THR A 15 7.75 11.81 10.33
N SER A 16 7.45 13.10 10.44
CA SER A 16 6.11 13.65 10.44
C SER A 16 5.97 14.48 9.17
N ASP A 17 5.91 13.80 8.02
CA ASP A 17 5.28 14.28 6.77
C ASP A 17 5.51 13.25 5.65
N ALA A 18 5.29 11.97 5.92
CA ALA A 18 5.00 11.04 4.85
C ALA A 18 3.58 11.37 4.35
N HIS A 19 3.45 12.35 3.46
CA HIS A 19 2.21 12.61 2.76
C HIS A 19 1.83 11.33 1.99
N MET A 20 0.87 10.56 2.50
CA MET A 20 0.25 9.48 1.75
C MET A 20 -0.38 10.07 0.49
N ARG A 21 0.28 9.87 -0.64
CA ARG A 21 -0.22 10.29 -1.95
C ARG A 21 -0.93 9.10 -2.58
N MET A 22 -2.23 9.23 -2.81
CA MET A 22 -2.98 8.30 -3.64
C MET A 22 -2.65 8.55 -5.11
N VAL A 23 -2.44 7.47 -5.86
CA VAL A 23 -2.24 7.51 -7.32
C VAL A 23 -3.28 6.60 -7.93
N GLU A 24 -4.06 7.14 -8.87
CA GLU A 24 -5.04 6.40 -9.63
C GLU A 24 -4.49 6.12 -11.04
N LEU A 25 -4.60 4.87 -11.47
CA LEU A 25 -4.17 4.41 -12.79
C LEU A 25 -5.29 3.59 -13.41
N THR A 26 -5.59 3.83 -14.68
CA THR A 26 -6.47 2.96 -15.46
C THR A 26 -5.62 1.85 -16.09
N ALA A 27 -6.00 0.60 -15.84
CA ALA A 27 -5.39 -0.57 -16.46
C ALA A 27 -6.38 -1.24 -17.43
N SER A 28 -5.87 -1.78 -18.53
CA SER A 28 -6.68 -2.58 -19.46
C SER A 28 -6.93 -3.97 -18.89
N GLY A 29 -8.14 -4.50 -19.02
CA GLY A 29 -8.54 -5.83 -18.53
C GLY A 29 -9.66 -5.75 -17.49
N ASP A 30 -10.16 -6.90 -17.06
CA ASP A 30 -11.10 -6.99 -15.93
C ASP A 30 -10.37 -6.99 -14.58
N ALA A 31 -11.14 -6.92 -13.48
CA ALA A 31 -10.60 -6.84 -12.13
C ALA A 31 -9.69 -8.03 -11.80
N ASP A 32 -10.07 -9.26 -12.18
CA ASP A 32 -9.30 -10.47 -11.92
C ASP A 32 -7.96 -10.48 -12.68
N GLN A 33 -7.98 -10.05 -13.95
CA GLN A 33 -6.78 -9.93 -14.78
C GLN A 33 -5.82 -8.84 -14.29
N VAL A 34 -6.36 -7.71 -13.81
CA VAL A 34 -5.56 -6.62 -13.23
C VAL A 34 -4.97 -7.05 -11.89
N GLU A 35 -5.77 -7.68 -11.02
CA GLU A 35 -5.32 -8.21 -9.73
C GLU A 35 -4.18 -9.21 -9.89
N ALA A 36 -4.31 -10.17 -10.81
CA ALA A 36 -3.30 -11.20 -11.04
C ALA A 36 -1.94 -10.58 -11.43
N ARG A 37 -1.93 -9.65 -12.40
CA ARG A 37 -0.72 -8.95 -12.83
C ARG A 37 -0.12 -8.07 -11.74
N LEU A 38 -0.96 -7.42 -10.93
CA LEU A 38 -0.49 -6.61 -9.82
C LEU A 38 0.17 -7.49 -8.75
N ARG A 39 -0.43 -8.64 -8.42
CA ARG A 39 0.17 -9.60 -7.48
C ARG A 39 1.51 -10.15 -7.97
N GLU A 40 1.61 -10.50 -9.25
CA GLU A 40 2.88 -10.92 -9.87
C GLU A 40 3.95 -9.82 -9.73
N ALA A 41 3.62 -8.58 -10.09
CA ALA A 41 4.55 -7.46 -9.97
C ALA A 41 4.99 -7.20 -8.51
N LEU A 42 4.07 -7.29 -7.55
CA LEU A 42 4.41 -7.13 -6.12
C LEU A 42 5.40 -8.21 -5.66
N ASP A 43 5.18 -9.47 -6.05
CA ASP A 43 6.08 -10.59 -5.73
C ASP A 43 7.47 -10.42 -6.38
N GLU A 44 7.52 -10.03 -7.65
CA GLU A 44 8.77 -9.74 -8.37
C GLU A 44 9.60 -8.61 -7.72
N HIS A 45 8.93 -7.66 -7.08
CA HIS A 45 9.56 -6.56 -6.34
C HIS A 45 9.83 -6.88 -4.86
N GLY A 46 9.58 -8.13 -4.43
CA GLY A 46 9.80 -8.57 -3.04
C GLY A 46 8.87 -7.90 -2.02
N LEU A 47 7.72 -7.40 -2.48
CA LEU A 47 6.70 -6.81 -1.62
C LEU A 47 5.74 -7.90 -1.15
N GLN A 48 5.54 -7.97 0.17
CA GLN A 48 4.65 -8.95 0.76
C GLN A 48 3.21 -8.44 0.75
N LEU A 49 2.29 -9.25 0.21
CA LEU A 49 0.86 -9.09 0.43
C LEU A 49 0.49 -9.64 1.82
N PHE A 50 -0.06 -8.77 2.65
CA PHE A 50 -0.66 -9.10 3.93
C PHE A 50 -2.10 -9.62 3.76
N ALA A 51 -2.89 -9.02 2.87
CA ALA A 51 -4.28 -9.39 2.68
C ALA A 51 -4.76 -9.23 1.23
N ARG A 52 -5.71 -10.09 0.86
CA ARG A 52 -6.55 -9.97 -0.34
C ARG A 52 -8.01 -9.98 0.11
N ILE A 53 -8.75 -8.94 -0.25
CA ILE A 53 -10.15 -8.77 0.12
C ILE A 53 -10.96 -8.63 -1.16
N ASP A 54 -11.85 -9.59 -1.40
CA ASP A 54 -12.82 -9.56 -2.50
C ASP A 54 -14.13 -8.96 -1.96
N HIS A 55 -14.35 -7.67 -2.22
CA HIS A 55 -15.51 -6.95 -1.71
C HIS A 55 -16.80 -7.44 -2.36
N ALA A 56 -16.77 -7.79 -3.65
CA ALA A 56 -17.93 -8.31 -4.36
C ALA A 56 -18.37 -9.68 -3.78
N ALA A 57 -17.43 -10.57 -3.50
CA ALA A 57 -17.73 -11.84 -2.82
C ALA A 57 -18.22 -11.63 -1.39
N GLY A 58 -17.68 -10.63 -0.68
CA GLY A 58 -18.17 -10.23 0.64
C GLY A 58 -19.62 -9.73 0.61
N ALA A 59 -19.95 -8.89 -0.37
CA ALA A 59 -21.29 -8.35 -0.55
C ALA A 59 -22.31 -9.44 -0.89
N ARG A 60 -21.97 -10.37 -1.80
CA ARG A 60 -22.87 -11.49 -2.14
C ARG A 60 -23.23 -12.35 -0.93
N LYS A 61 -22.30 -12.53 0.03
CA LYS A 61 -22.58 -13.24 1.29
C LYS A 61 -23.53 -12.48 2.22
N ALA A 62 -23.62 -11.16 2.05
CA ALA A 62 -24.53 -10.27 2.76
C ALA A 62 -25.82 -9.97 1.96
N ASP A 63 -26.08 -10.70 0.87
CA ASP A 63 -27.24 -10.50 -0.02
C ASP A 63 -27.28 -9.10 -0.66
N VAL A 64 -26.09 -8.53 -0.91
CA VAL A 64 -25.87 -7.26 -1.61
C VAL A 64 -25.03 -7.51 -2.86
N GLU A 65 -25.33 -6.81 -3.95
CA GLU A 65 -24.50 -6.87 -5.16
C GLU A 65 -23.55 -5.67 -5.24
N LEU A 66 -22.31 -5.91 -5.65
CA LEU A 66 -21.32 -4.89 -5.95
C LEU A 66 -20.61 -5.22 -7.26
N GLU A 67 -20.19 -4.19 -7.98
CA GLU A 67 -19.26 -4.36 -9.11
C GLU A 67 -17.96 -5.06 -8.64
N PRO A 68 -17.23 -5.75 -9.53
CA PRO A 68 -15.97 -6.39 -9.20
C PRO A 68 -14.97 -5.42 -8.57
N ASP A 69 -14.59 -5.68 -7.32
CA ASP A 69 -13.64 -4.87 -6.55
C ASP A 69 -12.81 -5.74 -5.60
N VAL A 70 -11.48 -5.60 -5.71
CA VAL A 70 -10.51 -6.35 -4.92
C VAL A 70 -9.49 -5.38 -4.32
N LEU A 71 -9.33 -5.45 -3.00
CA LEU A 71 -8.31 -4.73 -2.25
C LEU A 71 -7.14 -5.65 -1.91
N LEU A 72 -5.94 -5.19 -2.25
CA LEU A 72 -4.66 -5.79 -1.86
C LEU A 72 -3.99 -4.90 -0.82
N ILE A 73 -3.53 -5.48 0.30
CA ILE A 73 -2.79 -4.81 1.37
C ILE A 73 -1.48 -5.56 1.57
#